data_AF-A0A520BCR8-F1
#
_entry.id   AF-A0A520BCR8-F1
#
_cell.length_a   1.000
_cell.length_b   1.000
_cell.length_c   1.000
_cell.angle_alpha   90.00
_cell.angle_beta   90.00
_cell.angle_gamma   90.00
#
_symmetry.space_group_name_H-M   'P 1'
#
loop_
_entity.id
_entity.type
_entity.pdbx_description
1 polymer ?
#
loop_
_entity_poly.entity_id
_entity_poly.type
_entity_poly.pdbx_seq_one_letter_code
_entity_poly.pdbx_strand_id
1 'polypeptide(L)' 'MFLENLKNITTFIFDVDGVLTNGTVMATENGELLRSFNIKDGYALQLAAKKGYNICIISGGKGVA' A
#
# COMPACT_ATOMS: atom_id res chain seq x y z
N MET A 1 -6.77 0.49 26.15
CA MET A 1 -6.53 1.78 25.45
C MET A 1 -6.09 1.45 24.03
N PHE A 2 -6.62 2.10 23.00
CA PHE A 2 -6.40 1.71 21.59
C PHE A 2 -4.91 1.52 21.23
N LEU A 3 -4.03 2.43 21.67
CA LEU A 3 -2.59 2.38 21.35
C LEU A 3 -1.87 1.16 21.93
N GLU A 4 -2.28 0.68 23.11
CA GLU A 4 -1.69 -0.52 23.72
C GLU A 4 -1.96 -1.77 22.87
N ASN A 5 -3.13 -1.84 22.22
CA ASN A 5 -3.49 -2.96 21.37
C ASN A 5 -2.65 -3.02 20.08
N LEU A 6 -2.10 -1.89 19.62
CA LEU A 6 -1.28 -1.83 18.40
C LEU A 6 0.09 -2.50 18.56
N LYS A 7 0.61 -2.63 19.80
CA LYS A 7 1.92 -3.23 20.07
C LYS A 7 2.00 -4.71 19.66
N ASN A 8 0.84 -5.38 19.58
CA ASN A 8 0.75 -6.79 19.23
C ASN A 8 0.59 -7.03 17.72
N ILE A 9 0.50 -5.96 16.91
CA ILE A 9 0.41 -6.10 15.46
C ILE A 9 1.77 -6.56 14.92
N THR A 10 1.73 -7.60 14.10
CA THR A 10 2.91 -8.16 13.43
C THR A 10 2.81 -8.08 11.90
N THR A 11 1.62 -7.75 11.39
CA THR A 11 1.29 -7.85 9.98
C THR A 11 0.47 -6.64 9.54
N PHE A 12 0.85 -6.04 8.41
CA PHE A 12 0.08 -4.99 7.74
C PHE A 12 -0.47 -5.52 6.42
N ILE A 13 -1.76 -5.30 6.18
CA ILE A 13 -2.45 -5.66 4.95
C ILE A 13 -3.03 -4.38 4.36
N PHE A 14 -2.64 -4.05 3.13
CA PHE A 14 -3.06 -2.83 2.46
C PHE A 14 -3.90 -3.16 1.22
N ASP A 15 -4.91 -2.33 0.97
CA ASP A 15 -5.44 -2.17 -0.39
C ASP A 15 -4.53 -1.22 -1.18
N VAL A 16 -4.72 -1.14 -2.50
CA VAL A 16 -4.01 -0.24 -3.39
C VAL A 16 -4.82 1.04 -3.59
N ASP A 17 -5.98 0.92 -4.24
CA ASP A 17 -6.72 2.06 -4.76
C ASP A 17 -7.48 2.80 -3.63
N GLY A 18 -7.00 3.99 -3.29
CA GLY A 18 -7.55 4.79 -2.17
C GLY A 18 -6.88 4.55 -0.82
N VAL A 19 -5.91 3.63 -0.75
CA VAL A 19 -5.07 3.39 0.45
C VAL A 19 -3.61 3.73 0.17
N LEU A 20 -2.97 3.00 -0.74
CA LEU A 20 -1.59 3.29 -1.18
C LEU A 20 -1.55 4.32 -2.32
N THR A 21 -2.69 4.55 -2.97
CA THR A 21 -2.90 5.61 -3.96
C THR A 21 -3.97 6.59 -3.51
N ASN A 22 -4.10 7.70 -4.22
CA ASN A 22 -5.19 8.67 -4.02
C ASN A 22 -6.54 8.24 -4.63
N GLY A 23 -6.66 6.99 -5.09
CA GLY A 23 -7.89 6.46 -5.71
C GLY A 23 -8.12 6.93 -7.16
N THR A 24 -7.15 7.63 -7.76
CA THR A 24 -7.22 8.02 -9.18
C THR A 24 -6.36 7.10 -10.03
N VAL A 25 -6.83 6.82 -11.25
CA VAL A 25 -6.12 6.05 -12.27
C VAL A 25 -6.02 6.91 -13.52
N MET A 26 -4.81 7.05 -14.07
CA MET A 26 -4.56 7.79 -15.30
C MET A 26 -4.48 6.82 -16.47
N ALA A 27 -5.38 6.97 -17.44
CA ALA A 27 -5.32 6.22 -18.69
C ALA A 27 -4.38 6.90 -19.68
N THR A 28 -3.46 6.14 -20.28
CA THR A 28 -2.58 6.61 -21.35
C THR A 28 -3.20 6.35 -22.73
N GLU A 29 -2.67 7.00 -23.76
CA GLU A 29 -3.10 6.79 -25.16
C GLU A 29 -2.92 5.34 -25.64
N ASN A 30 -1.99 4.60 -25.02
CA ASN A 30 -1.71 3.19 -25.31
C ASN A 30 -2.63 2.24 -24.53
N GLY A 31 -3.58 2.76 -23.73
CA GLY A 31 -4.49 1.96 -22.91
C GLY A 31 -3.88 1.47 -21.60
N GLU A 32 -2.71 1.97 -21.20
CA GLU A 32 -2.12 1.65 -19.89
C GLU A 32 -2.81 2.44 -18.78
N LEU A 33 -2.92 1.81 -17.61
CA LEU A 33 -3.52 2.40 -16.42
C LEU A 33 -2.43 2.68 -15.39
N LEU A 34 -2.07 3.95 -15.25
CA LEU A 34 -1.03 4.40 -14.32
C LEU A 34 -1.63 4.79 -12.97
N ARG A 35 -0.93 4.42 -11.90
CA ARG A 35 -1.26 4.76 -10.51
C ARG A 35 -0.14 5.60 -9.91
N SER A 36 -0.52 6.54 -9.07
CA SER A 36 0.43 7.38 -8.32
C SER A 36 0.49 6.94 -6.86
N PHE A 37 1.70 6.62 -6.40
CA PHE A 37 1.98 6.23 -5.02
C PHE A 37 2.75 7.32 -4.27
N ASN A 38 2.67 7.33 -2.94
CA ASN A 38 3.43 8.26 -2.12
C ASN A 38 4.80 7.68 -1.74
N ILE A 39 5.86 8.46 -1.95
CA ILE A 39 7.22 8.02 -1.62
C ILE A 39 7.46 7.83 -0.11
N LYS A 40 6.74 8.58 0.73
CA LYS A 40 6.82 8.43 2.20
C LYS A 40 6.25 7.09 2.64
N ASP A 41 5.18 6.64 2.00
CA ASP A 41 4.56 5.34 2.28
C ASP A 41 5.51 4.22 1.84
N GLY A 42 6.16 4.35 0.68
CA GLY A 42 7.20 3.42 0.24
C GLY A 42 8.35 3.29 1.25
N TYR A 43 8.83 4.40 1.81
CA TYR A 43 9.84 4.39 2.86
C TYR A 43 9.34 3.68 4.14
N ALA A 44 8.11 3.96 4.57
CA ALA A 44 7.52 3.36 5.77
C ALA A 44 7.35 1.84 5.61
N LEU A 45 6.85 1.38 4.45
CA LEU A 45 6.72 -0.05 4.13
C LEU A 45 8.09 -0.74 4.11
N GLN A 46 9.10 -0.12 3.50
CA GLN A 46 10.46 -0.66 3.53
C GLN A 46 11.01 -0.77 4.96
N LEU A 47 10.79 0.25 5.79
CA LEU A 47 11.23 0.24 7.18
C LEU A 47 10.49 -0.83 8.00
N ALA A 48 9.19 -0.99 7.80
CA ALA A 48 8.39 -2.01 8.46
C ALA A 48 8.89 -3.42 8.08
N ALA A 49 9.15 -3.69 6.80
CA ALA A 49 9.74 -4.95 6.36
C ALA A 49 11.10 -5.20 7.03
N LYS A 50 11.98 -4.19 7.07
CA LYS A 50 13.29 -4.27 7.76
C LYS A 50 13.16 -4.53 9.27
N LYS A 51 12.06 -4.11 9.89
CA LYS A 51 11.75 -4.37 11.30
C LYS A 51 11.06 -5.72 11.54
N GLY A 52 10.88 -6.54 10.50
CA GLY A 52 10.31 -7.89 10.62
C GLY A 52 8.79 -7.95 10.60
N TYR A 53 8.11 -6.87 10.20
CA TYR A 53 6.66 -6.93 9.98
C TYR A 53 6.35 -7.65 8.67
N ASN A 54 5.30 -8.47 8.69
CA ASN A 54 4.75 -9.03 7.47
C ASN A 54 3.96 -7.94 6.74
N ILE A 55 4.14 -7.84 5.42
CA ILE A 55 3.42 -6.87 4.59
C ILE A 55 2.73 -7.64 3.47
N CYS A 56 1.43 -7.40 3.31
CA CYS A 56 0.62 -7.97 2.25
C CYS A 56 -0.17 -6.87 1.54
N ILE A 57 -0.37 -7.04 0.24
CA ILE A 57 -1.25 -6.19 -0.56
C ILE A 57 -2.37 -7.07 -1.10
N ILE A 58 -3.62 -6.66 -0.87
CA ILE A 58 -4.82 -7.31 -1.41
C ILE A 58 -5.65 -6.24 -2.08
N SER A 59 -5.79 -6.32 -3.41
CA SER A 59 -6.59 -5.37 -4.17
C SER A 59 -7.44 -6.05 -5.23
N GLY A 60 -8.58 -5.45 -5.56
CA GLY A 60 -9.48 -5.91 -6.62
C GLY A 60 -9.07 -5.46 -8.03
N GLY A 61 -8.14 -4.50 -8.13
CA GLY A 61 -7.64 -4.00 -9.41
C GLY A 61 -6.84 -5.06 -10.18
N LYS A 62 -7.13 -5.22 -11.48
CA LYS A 62 -6.31 -6.03 -12.39
C LYS A 62 -5.23 -5.15 -13.01
N GLY A 63 -3.99 -5.35 -12.62
CA GLY A 63 -2.82 -4.63 -13.12
C GLY A 63 -1.60 -4.94 -12.27
N VAL A 64 -0.40 -4.73 -12.82
CA VAL A 64 0.83 -4.77 -12.02
C VAL A 64 0.85 -3.49 -11.17
N ALA A 65 1.01 -3.64 -9.85
CA ALA A 65 1.22 -2.53 -8.94
C ALA A 65 2.63 -1.95 -9.11
#